data_AF-A0A8T4ANV9-F1
#
_entry.id   AF-A0A8T4ANV9-F1
#
_cell.length_a   1.000
_cell.length_b   1.000
_cell.length_c   1.000
_cell.angle_alpha   90.00
_cell.angle_beta   90.00
_cell.angle_gamma   90.00
#
_symmetry.space_group_name_H-M   'P 1'
#
loop_
_entity.id
_entity.type
_entity.pdbx_description
1 polymer ?
#
loop_
_entity_poly.entity_id
_entity_poly.type
_entity_poly.pdbx_seq_one_letter_code
_entity_poly.pdbx_strand_id
1 'polypeptide(L)'
;MSANLVTYLTQKQIIIALREVIACPHPQKRRALIEKMKASNAPDVIRSILASDAHLNSQQGAIMQIAQLEPQADVATMSSGEIAKLVESRHDKVKQSIERLVKRDVITRPPMGDEFIVGKQRPQRVYRLTKRDSYVVVAQLSPEFTARLVDRWQELESGAMALPDFKNPALAARAWADQVEGRQVAEVALRHAQPMIDAHEILLNSEGSLCITDAAKTLQMRPKELFAWLSEHRWIYRRKGSAWLGYSAMLVAGFLEHKITTITRTAGPKRVMEQVRVTPKGLARLARVVE
;
A
#
# COMPACT_ATOMS: atom_id res chain seq x y z
N MET A 1 0.05 -11.73 -47.60
CA MET A 1 0.66 -11.17 -46.36
C MET A 1 0.73 -9.64 -46.34
N SER A 2 0.46 -8.91 -47.44
CA SER A 2 0.57 -7.44 -47.50
C SER A 2 -0.59 -6.67 -46.88
N ALA A 3 -1.82 -7.22 -46.84
CA ALA A 3 -2.99 -6.50 -46.35
C ALA A 3 -2.95 -6.22 -44.83
N ASN A 4 -2.51 -7.18 -44.01
CA ASN A 4 -2.46 -7.01 -42.55
C ASN A 4 -1.41 -5.98 -42.08
N LEU A 5 -0.32 -5.82 -42.83
CA LEU A 5 0.70 -4.82 -42.53
C LEU A 5 0.18 -3.41 -42.79
N VAL A 6 -0.61 -3.20 -43.85
CA VAL A 6 -1.21 -1.91 -44.16
C VAL A 6 -2.24 -1.53 -43.09
N THR A 7 -3.09 -2.45 -42.66
CA THR A 7 -4.10 -2.21 -41.59
C THR A 7 -3.46 -1.91 -40.24
N TYR A 8 -2.34 -2.56 -39.92
CA TYR A 8 -1.61 -2.33 -38.67
C TYR A 8 -0.88 -0.98 -38.67
N LEU A 9 -0.30 -0.60 -39.81
CA LEU A 9 0.36 0.70 -39.97
C LEU A 9 -0.64 1.86 -39.89
N THR A 10 -1.84 1.71 -40.46
CA THR A 10 -2.90 2.73 -40.36
C THR A 10 -3.46 2.84 -38.95
N GLN A 11 -3.72 1.74 -38.25
CA GLN A 11 -4.11 1.76 -36.83
C GLN A 11 -3.05 2.44 -35.94
N LYS A 12 -1.76 2.16 -36.17
CA LYS A 12 -0.67 2.77 -35.42
C LYS A 12 -0.60 4.28 -35.65
N GLN A 13 -0.83 4.76 -36.87
CA GLN A 13 -0.87 6.20 -37.15
C GLN A 13 -2.07 6.89 -36.50
N ILE A 14 -3.25 6.24 -36.46
CA ILE A 14 -4.44 6.78 -35.78
C ILE A 14 -4.21 6.93 -34.27
N ILE A 15 -3.59 5.93 -33.63
CA ILE A 15 -3.29 5.97 -32.19
C ILE A 15 -2.29 7.08 -31.85
N ILE A 16 -1.27 7.31 -32.69
CA ILE A 16 -0.29 8.39 -32.52
C ILE A 16 -0.98 9.76 -32.64
N ALA A 17 -1.82 9.95 -33.66
CA ALA A 17 -2.56 11.20 -33.86
C ALA A 17 -3.54 11.49 -32.70
N LEU A 18 -4.23 10.47 -32.18
CA LEU A 18 -5.12 10.62 -31.02
C LEU A 18 -4.36 11.02 -29.74
N ARG A 19 -3.15 10.50 -29.52
CA ARG A 19 -2.29 10.92 -28.40
C ARG A 19 -1.89 12.39 -28.48
N GLU A 20 -1.55 12.90 -29.66
CA GLU A 20 -1.20 14.31 -29.86
C GLU A 20 -2.38 15.26 -29.61
N VAL A 21 -3.60 14.85 -30.00
CA VAL A 21 -4.83 15.62 -29.73
C VAL A 21 -5.12 15.71 -28.23
N ILE A 22 -4.95 14.61 -27.49
CA ILE A 22 -5.18 14.57 -26.03
C ILE A 22 -4.13 15.39 -25.27
N ALA A 23 -2.87 15.34 -25.71
CA ALA A 23 -1.76 16.04 -25.06
C ALA A 23 -1.76 17.57 -25.28
N CYS A 24 -2.58 18.10 -26.19
CA CYS A 24 -2.59 19.54 -26.50
C CYS A 24 -3.52 20.32 -25.54
N PRO A 25 -2.99 21.25 -24.71
CA PRO A 25 -3.77 21.97 -23.70
C PRO A 25 -4.57 23.18 -24.26
N HIS A 26 -4.25 23.62 -25.49
CA HIS A 26 -4.87 24.81 -26.08
C HIS A 26 -6.02 24.46 -27.05
N PRO A 27 -7.26 24.97 -26.84
CA PRO A 27 -8.46 24.49 -27.54
C PRO A 27 -8.48 24.79 -29.04
N GLN A 28 -7.88 25.91 -29.48
CA GLN A 28 -7.82 26.27 -30.90
C GLN A 28 -6.85 25.36 -31.69
N LYS A 29 -5.70 25.01 -31.10
CA LYS A 29 -4.73 24.07 -31.71
C LYS A 29 -5.30 22.66 -31.81
N ARG A 30 -6.06 22.22 -30.80
CA ARG A 30 -6.76 20.93 -30.81
C ARG A 30 -7.78 20.85 -31.96
N ARG A 31 -8.55 21.92 -32.21
CA ARG A 31 -9.51 22.00 -33.32
C ARG A 31 -8.83 21.91 -34.69
N ALA A 32 -7.71 22.61 -34.89
CA ALA A 32 -6.94 22.54 -36.13
C ALA A 32 -6.34 21.14 -36.38
N LEU A 33 -5.92 20.43 -35.33
CA LEU A 33 -5.41 19.06 -35.42
C LEU A 33 -6.52 18.06 -35.79
N ILE A 34 -7.72 18.24 -35.23
CA ILE A 34 -8.91 17.43 -35.55
C ILE A 34 -9.33 17.65 -37.02
N GLU A 35 -9.28 18.88 -37.53
CA GLU A 35 -9.55 19.14 -38.95
C GLU A 35 -8.52 18.50 -39.89
N LYS A 36 -7.22 18.58 -39.55
CA LYS A 36 -6.17 17.88 -40.31
C LYS A 36 -6.36 16.36 -40.30
N MET A 37 -6.84 15.80 -39.19
CA MET A 37 -7.13 14.36 -39.07
C MET A 37 -8.34 13.94 -39.93
N LYS A 38 -9.36 14.81 -40.03
CA LYS A 38 -10.53 14.59 -40.92
C LYS A 38 -10.17 14.69 -42.40
N ALA A 39 -9.27 15.59 -42.78
CA ALA A 39 -8.82 15.75 -44.16
C ALA A 39 -7.93 14.58 -44.66
N SER A 40 -7.21 13.92 -43.77
CA SER A 40 -6.33 12.78 -44.06
C SER A 40 -7.09 11.46 -44.30
N ASN A 41 -8.24 11.27 -43.65
CA ASN A 41 -9.03 10.04 -43.74
C ASN A 41 -10.07 10.12 -44.87
N ALA A 42 -9.60 9.88 -46.11
CA ALA A 42 -10.42 9.73 -47.30
C ALA A 42 -11.49 8.61 -47.14
N PRO A 43 -12.64 8.70 -47.85
CA PRO A 43 -13.98 8.21 -47.42
C PRO A 43 -14.20 6.69 -47.32
N ASP A 44 -13.20 5.85 -47.57
CA ASP A 44 -13.37 4.39 -47.58
C ASP A 44 -13.40 3.77 -46.17
N VAL A 45 -12.74 4.40 -45.18
CA VAL A 45 -12.76 3.94 -43.78
C VAL A 45 -14.09 4.26 -43.10
N ILE A 46 -14.77 5.34 -43.51
CA ILE A 46 -16.08 5.73 -42.98
C ILE A 46 -17.15 4.72 -43.44
N ARG A 47 -17.06 4.20 -44.67
CA ARG A 47 -17.97 3.15 -45.17
C ARG A 47 -17.84 1.83 -44.41
N SER A 48 -16.63 1.44 -43.98
CA SER A 48 -16.47 0.22 -43.17
C SER A 48 -16.95 0.36 -41.73
N ILE A 49 -16.88 1.58 -41.17
CA ILE A 49 -17.33 1.86 -39.79
C ILE A 49 -18.87 1.93 -39.73
N LEU A 50 -19.51 2.61 -40.69
CA LEU A 50 -20.98 2.71 -40.75
C LEU A 50 -21.69 1.35 -40.94
N ALA A 51 -21.01 0.35 -41.50
CA ALA A 51 -21.52 -1.01 -41.59
C ALA A 51 -21.45 -1.80 -40.26
N SER A 52 -20.54 -1.42 -39.35
CA SER A 52 -20.42 -2.01 -38.01
C SER A 52 -21.31 -1.34 -36.96
N ASP A 53 -21.65 -0.07 -37.15
CA ASP A 53 -22.50 0.70 -36.22
C ASP A 53 -23.97 0.25 -36.19
N ALA A 54 -24.47 -0.39 -37.26
CA ALA A 54 -25.83 -0.93 -37.30
C ALA A 54 -26.05 -2.07 -36.28
N HIS A 55 -24.99 -2.81 -35.92
CA HIS A 55 -25.06 -3.91 -34.95
C HIS A 55 -24.95 -3.41 -33.49
N LEU A 56 -24.30 -2.27 -33.27
CA LEU A 56 -24.22 -1.62 -31.97
C LEU A 56 -25.52 -0.88 -31.62
N ASN A 57 -26.20 -0.29 -32.60
CA ASN A 57 -27.47 0.42 -32.38
C ASN A 57 -28.63 -0.50 -31.97
N SER A 58 -28.67 -1.75 -32.42
CA SER A 58 -29.68 -2.72 -31.95
C SER A 58 -29.45 -3.15 -30.50
N GLN A 59 -28.20 -3.14 -30.03
CA GLN A 59 -27.89 -3.40 -28.61
C GLN A 59 -28.06 -2.16 -27.72
N GLN A 60 -27.86 -0.95 -28.25
CA GLN A 60 -28.12 0.29 -27.49
C GLN A 60 -29.61 0.50 -27.18
N GLY A 61 -30.52 0.06 -28.05
CA GLY A 61 -31.96 0.07 -27.79
C GLY A 61 -32.36 -0.84 -26.61
N ALA A 62 -31.74 -2.02 -26.48
CA ALA A 62 -31.95 -2.91 -25.34
C ALA A 62 -31.31 -2.36 -24.06
N ILE A 63 -30.14 -1.72 -24.17
CA ILE A 63 -29.43 -1.14 -23.02
C ILE A 63 -30.17 0.10 -22.45
N MET A 64 -30.83 0.91 -23.28
CA MET A 64 -31.68 2.01 -22.79
C MET A 64 -32.93 1.54 -22.05
N GLN A 65 -33.45 0.34 -22.34
CA GLN A 65 -34.63 -0.20 -21.67
C GLN A 65 -34.29 -0.88 -20.34
N ILE A 66 -33.07 -1.41 -20.19
CA ILE A 66 -32.55 -1.94 -18.92
C ILE A 66 -32.26 -0.81 -17.91
N ALA A 67 -31.97 0.40 -18.38
CA ALA A 67 -31.72 1.57 -17.52
C ALA A 67 -32.98 2.15 -16.83
N GLN A 68 -34.18 1.64 -17.14
CA GLN A 68 -35.45 2.09 -16.51
C GLN A 68 -35.98 1.15 -15.42
N LEU A 69 -35.23 0.10 -15.05
CA LEU A 69 -35.54 -0.76 -13.91
C LEU A 69 -34.38 -0.68 -12.92
N GLU A 70 -34.28 0.44 -12.19
CA GLU A 70 -33.51 0.47 -10.96
C GLU A 70 -34.15 -0.55 -9.99
N PRO A 71 -33.42 -1.58 -9.54
CA PRO A 71 -33.88 -2.36 -8.40
C PRO A 71 -33.87 -1.42 -7.20
N GLN A 72 -35.00 -1.31 -6.49
CA GLN A 72 -35.05 -0.68 -5.18
C GLN A 72 -33.99 -1.38 -4.31
N ALA A 73 -32.82 -0.77 -4.17
CA ALA A 73 -31.83 -1.24 -3.24
C ALA A 73 -32.52 -1.25 -1.88
N ASP A 74 -32.60 -2.42 -1.25
CA ASP A 74 -32.95 -2.52 0.17
C ASP A 74 -31.87 -1.76 0.94
N VAL A 75 -32.06 -0.44 1.07
CA VAL A 75 -31.20 0.43 1.85
C VAL A 75 -31.40 -0.05 3.28
N ALA A 76 -30.38 -0.66 3.88
CA ALA A 76 -30.42 -1.09 5.26
C ALA A 76 -30.85 0.09 6.16
N THR A 77 -32.08 0.05 6.65
CA THR A 77 -32.65 1.03 7.56
C THR A 77 -32.64 0.48 8.98
N MET A 78 -32.38 1.35 9.96
CA MET A 78 -32.52 1.01 11.37
C MET A 78 -33.79 1.64 11.94
N SER A 79 -34.52 0.88 12.76
CA SER A 79 -35.78 1.35 13.32
C SER A 79 -35.54 2.20 14.58
N SER A 80 -36.40 3.20 14.83
CA SER A 80 -36.28 3.99 16.07
C SER A 80 -36.51 3.16 17.35
N GLY A 81 -37.17 1.99 17.24
CA GLY A 81 -37.29 1.02 18.32
C GLY A 81 -36.00 0.27 18.59
N GLU A 82 -35.24 -0.06 17.55
CA GLU A 82 -33.89 -0.65 17.68
C GLU A 82 -32.90 0.35 18.31
N ILE A 83 -32.96 1.63 17.90
CA ILE A 83 -32.16 2.70 18.50
C ILE A 83 -32.49 2.90 19.99
N ALA A 84 -33.77 2.84 20.35
CA ALA A 84 -34.19 2.94 21.74
C ALA A 84 -33.57 1.83 22.61
N LYS A 85 -33.47 0.61 22.08
CA LYS A 85 -32.80 -0.51 22.75
C LYS A 85 -31.29 -0.29 22.85
N LEU A 86 -30.64 0.17 21.76
CA LEU A 86 -29.20 0.42 21.72
C LEU A 86 -28.73 1.52 22.69
N VAL A 87 -29.51 2.59 22.83
CA VAL A 87 -29.18 3.73 23.71
C VAL A 87 -29.84 3.58 25.10
N GLU A 88 -30.43 2.41 25.39
CA GLU A 88 -31.14 2.11 26.64
C GLU A 88 -32.12 3.21 27.07
N SER A 89 -32.77 3.81 26.08
CA SER A 89 -33.60 5.00 26.23
C SER A 89 -35.06 4.70 25.88
N ARG A 90 -36.00 5.41 26.50
CA ARG A 90 -37.43 5.26 26.17
C ARG A 90 -37.68 5.66 24.71
N HIS A 91 -38.41 4.82 23.95
CA HIS A 91 -38.78 5.07 22.55
C HIS A 91 -39.42 6.44 22.31
N ASP A 92 -40.23 6.93 23.26
CA ASP A 92 -40.85 8.26 23.16
C ASP A 92 -39.82 9.40 23.16
N LYS A 93 -38.69 9.25 23.87
CA LYS A 93 -37.59 10.21 23.85
C LYS A 93 -36.86 10.18 22.52
N VAL A 94 -36.68 9.01 21.94
CA VAL A 94 -36.09 8.85 20.59
C VAL A 94 -36.96 9.54 19.54
N LYS A 95 -38.29 9.31 19.56
CA LYS A 95 -39.22 10.00 18.65
C LYS A 95 -39.20 11.52 18.82
N GLN A 96 -39.20 12.02 20.06
CA GLN A 96 -39.10 13.46 20.33
C GLN A 96 -37.80 14.06 19.78
N SER A 97 -36.68 13.34 19.90
CA SER A 97 -35.40 13.78 19.31
C SER A 97 -35.45 13.82 17.79
N ILE A 98 -36.02 12.80 17.14
CA ILE A 98 -36.23 12.78 15.68
C ILE A 98 -37.08 13.97 15.24
N GLU A 99 -38.22 14.21 15.89
CA GLU A 99 -39.11 15.35 15.55
C GLU A 99 -38.42 16.70 15.74
N ARG A 100 -37.61 16.85 16.80
CA ARG A 100 -36.80 18.06 17.00
C ARG A 100 -35.73 18.23 15.93
N LEU A 101 -35.07 17.16 15.51
CA LEU A 101 -34.05 17.20 14.46
C LEU A 101 -34.65 17.53 13.09
N VAL A 102 -35.84 16.99 12.79
CA VAL A 102 -36.61 17.34 11.59
C VAL A 102 -37.02 18.81 11.63
N LYS A 103 -37.49 19.31 12.79
CA LYS A 103 -37.86 20.74 12.95
C LYS A 103 -36.67 21.68 12.77
N ARG A 104 -35.47 21.24 13.13
CA ARG A 104 -34.21 21.99 12.95
C ARG A 104 -33.59 21.78 11.56
N ASP A 105 -34.25 21.03 10.69
CA ASP A 105 -33.79 20.70 9.33
C ASP A 105 -32.43 19.99 9.30
N VAL A 106 -32.08 19.26 10.37
CA VAL A 106 -30.82 18.49 10.48
C VAL A 106 -30.94 17.13 9.80
N ILE A 107 -32.14 16.54 9.84
CA ILE A 107 -32.47 15.28 9.18
C ILE A 107 -33.74 15.47 8.34
N THR A 108 -33.79 14.82 7.18
CA THR A 108 -35.02 14.74 6.38
C THR A 108 -36.05 13.91 7.13
N ARG A 109 -37.32 14.31 7.07
CA ARG A 109 -38.42 13.60 7.75
C ARG A 109 -38.43 12.11 7.35
N PRO A 110 -38.12 11.19 8.27
CA PRO A 110 -38.01 9.78 7.93
C PRO A 110 -39.38 9.16 7.65
N PRO A 111 -39.46 8.12 6.79
CA PRO A 111 -40.69 7.38 6.58
C PRO A 111 -41.11 6.68 7.88
N MET A 112 -42.40 6.78 8.19
CA MET A 112 -43.00 6.16 9.38
C MET A 112 -43.62 4.82 9.00
N GLY A 113 -43.40 3.80 9.81
CA GLY A 113 -43.99 2.48 9.67
C GLY A 113 -44.56 1.98 11.00
N ASP A 114 -45.33 0.90 10.93
CA ASP A 114 -45.91 0.22 12.09
C ASP A 114 -45.10 -1.05 12.40
N GLU A 115 -44.66 -1.20 13.65
CA GLU A 115 -44.00 -2.41 14.14
C GLU A 115 -44.88 -3.11 15.18
N PHE A 116 -45.07 -4.42 14.99
CA PHE A 116 -45.75 -5.26 15.98
C PHE A 116 -44.74 -5.77 17.00
N ILE A 117 -44.86 -5.27 18.23
CA ILE A 117 -44.04 -5.75 19.34
C ILE A 117 -44.72 -6.98 19.94
N VAL A 118 -43.95 -8.06 20.10
CA VAL A 118 -44.40 -9.29 20.76
C VAL A 118 -44.99 -8.96 22.13
N GLY A 119 -46.27 -9.30 22.34
CA GLY A 119 -46.99 -9.05 23.59
C GLY A 119 -47.86 -7.79 23.65
N LYS A 120 -47.91 -6.96 22.58
CA LYS A 120 -48.86 -5.84 22.49
C LYS A 120 -49.88 -6.06 21.37
N GLN A 121 -51.16 -5.82 21.67
CA GLN A 121 -52.26 -5.94 20.69
C GLN A 121 -52.31 -4.80 19.67
N ARG A 122 -51.60 -3.69 19.91
CA ARG A 122 -51.58 -2.52 19.01
C ARG A 122 -50.19 -2.33 18.41
N PRO A 123 -50.08 -2.12 17.08
CA PRO A 123 -48.81 -1.78 16.45
C PRO A 123 -48.27 -0.47 17.00
N GLN A 124 -46.96 -0.42 17.23
CA GLN A 124 -46.27 0.77 17.67
C GLN A 124 -45.70 1.49 16.45
N ARG A 125 -45.95 2.80 16.34
CA ARG A 125 -45.39 3.62 15.26
C ARG A 125 -43.88 3.81 15.47
N VAL A 126 -43.11 3.52 14.43
CA VAL A 126 -41.64 3.53 14.41
C VAL A 126 -41.15 4.29 13.17
N TYR A 127 -40.07 5.06 13.33
CA TYR A 127 -39.41 5.73 12.22
C TYR A 127 -38.31 4.83 11.67
N ARG A 128 -38.21 4.71 10.34
CA ARG A 128 -37.09 4.03 9.68
C ARG A 128 -36.04 5.05 9.29
N LEU A 129 -34.87 4.96 9.89
CA LEU A 129 -33.77 5.91 9.72
C LEU A 129 -32.70 5.35 8.79
N THR A 130 -32.11 6.24 8.00
CA THR A 130 -30.92 5.93 7.22
C THR A 130 -29.69 5.82 8.13
N LYS A 131 -28.61 5.24 7.61
CA LYS A 131 -27.33 5.11 8.35
C LYS A 131 -26.87 6.45 8.94
N ARG A 132 -26.90 7.53 8.15
CA ARG A 132 -26.47 8.87 8.58
C ARG A 132 -27.36 9.40 9.72
N ASP A 133 -28.68 9.37 9.52
CA ASP A 133 -29.62 9.97 10.47
C ASP A 133 -29.58 9.22 11.81
N SER A 134 -29.36 7.91 11.77
CA SER A 134 -29.24 7.11 12.97
C SER A 134 -28.06 7.50 13.85
N TYR A 135 -26.90 7.83 13.28
CA TYR A 135 -25.75 8.33 14.03
C TYR A 135 -26.03 9.69 14.66
N VAL A 136 -26.71 10.59 13.95
CA VAL A 136 -27.06 11.92 14.48
C VAL A 136 -28.02 11.79 15.66
N VAL A 137 -29.02 10.92 15.57
CA VAL A 137 -29.97 10.66 16.65
C VAL A 137 -29.26 10.06 17.88
N VAL A 138 -28.37 9.08 17.68
CA VAL A 138 -27.59 8.48 18.76
C VAL A 138 -26.65 9.50 19.41
N ALA A 139 -25.97 10.34 18.62
CA ALA A 139 -25.08 11.38 19.13
C ALA A 139 -25.83 12.40 20.02
N GLN A 140 -27.09 12.71 19.73
CA GLN A 140 -27.88 13.58 20.59
C GLN A 140 -28.38 12.88 21.87
N LEU A 141 -28.71 11.59 21.79
CA LEU A 141 -29.26 10.82 22.91
C LEU A 141 -28.18 10.32 23.89
N SER A 142 -26.95 10.10 23.41
CA SER A 142 -25.81 9.66 24.23
C SER A 142 -24.71 10.72 24.24
N PRO A 143 -24.75 11.66 25.21
CA PRO A 143 -23.66 12.61 25.42
C PRO A 143 -22.32 11.92 25.73
N GLU A 144 -22.37 10.77 26.41
CA GLU A 144 -21.18 9.96 26.71
C GLU A 144 -20.46 9.47 25.44
N PHE A 145 -21.22 9.04 24.44
CA PHE A 145 -20.66 8.66 23.14
C PHE A 145 -19.95 9.85 22.47
N THR A 146 -20.55 11.04 22.52
CA THR A 146 -19.92 12.26 21.98
C THR A 146 -18.70 12.69 22.78
N ALA A 147 -18.70 12.55 24.10
CA ALA A 147 -17.57 12.85 24.96
C ALA A 147 -16.37 11.96 24.60
N ARG A 148 -16.56 10.64 24.52
CA ARG A 148 -15.50 9.71 24.11
C ARG A 148 -14.93 10.01 22.73
N LEU A 149 -15.79 10.43 21.80
CA LEU A 149 -15.33 10.85 20.48
C LEU A 149 -14.44 12.10 20.58
N VAL A 150 -14.83 13.10 21.37
CA VAL A 150 -14.04 14.32 21.61
C VAL A 150 -12.72 13.99 22.31
N ASP A 151 -12.74 13.20 23.37
CA ASP A 151 -11.54 12.77 24.11
C ASP A 151 -10.55 12.09 23.18
N ARG A 152 -11.04 11.20 22.31
CA ARG A 152 -10.22 10.51 21.31
C ARG A 152 -9.57 11.47 20.31
N TRP A 153 -10.27 12.51 19.89
CA TRP A 153 -9.70 13.54 19.03
C TRP A 153 -8.64 14.38 19.75
N GLN A 154 -8.87 14.72 21.02
CA GLN A 154 -7.88 15.43 21.84
C GLN A 154 -6.61 14.59 22.08
N GLU A 155 -6.74 13.27 22.28
CA GLU A 155 -5.59 12.35 22.33
C GLU A 155 -4.78 12.38 21.03
N LEU A 156 -5.46 12.35 19.88
CA LEU A 156 -4.79 12.40 18.57
C LEU A 156 -4.13 13.76 18.33
N GLU A 157 -4.74 14.85 18.75
CA GLU A 157 -4.17 16.21 18.65
C GLU A 157 -2.99 16.42 19.60
N SER A 158 -3.04 15.87 20.83
CA SER A 158 -1.92 15.93 21.77
C SER A 158 -0.76 15.03 21.38
N GLY A 159 -1.04 13.89 20.71
CA GLY A 159 -0.03 13.03 20.10
C GLY A 159 0.54 13.57 18.78
N ALA A 160 -0.19 14.47 18.11
CA ALA A 160 0.32 15.19 16.95
C ALA A 160 1.32 16.24 17.43
N MET A 161 2.59 16.04 17.08
CA MET A 161 3.68 16.99 17.30
C MET A 161 3.20 18.42 17.00
N ALA A 162 3.09 19.26 18.03
CA ALA A 162 2.55 20.61 17.88
C ALA A 162 3.37 21.39 16.85
N LEU A 163 2.78 21.69 15.70
CA LEU A 163 3.39 22.61 14.74
C LEU A 163 3.48 23.98 15.43
N PRO A 164 4.63 24.68 15.35
CA PRO A 164 4.75 26.01 15.93
C PRO A 164 3.72 26.96 15.30
N ASP A 165 3.18 27.88 16.10
CA ASP A 165 2.21 28.87 15.61
C ASP A 165 2.87 29.81 14.59
N PHE A 166 2.62 29.53 13.30
CA PHE A 166 3.15 30.32 12.18
C PHE A 166 2.56 31.73 12.07
N LYS A 167 1.59 32.10 12.92
CA LYS A 167 1.04 33.46 12.95
C LYS A 167 2.01 34.47 13.56
N ASN A 168 2.97 34.01 14.37
CA ASN A 168 4.02 34.86 14.90
C ASN A 168 5.34 34.66 14.11
N PRO A 169 5.72 35.62 13.24
CA PRO A 169 6.91 35.48 12.38
C PRO A 169 8.21 35.32 13.19
N ALA A 170 8.27 35.88 14.41
CA ALA A 170 9.45 35.76 15.26
C ALA A 170 9.62 34.34 15.85
N LEU A 171 8.53 33.66 16.22
CA LEU A 171 8.58 32.28 16.71
C LEU A 171 8.86 31.30 15.58
N ALA A 172 8.27 31.52 14.40
CA ALA A 172 8.54 30.72 13.22
C ALA A 172 10.02 30.78 12.80
N ALA A 173 10.63 31.97 12.84
CA ALA A 173 12.05 32.15 12.53
C ALA A 173 12.97 31.41 13.52
N ARG A 174 12.63 31.41 14.82
CA ARG A 174 13.39 30.67 15.85
C ARG A 174 13.30 29.15 15.64
N ALA A 175 12.11 28.62 15.42
CA ALA A 175 11.92 27.19 15.16
C ALA A 175 12.68 26.73 13.89
N TRP A 176 12.74 27.58 12.86
CA TRP A 176 13.53 27.31 11.67
C TRP A 176 15.04 27.32 11.95
N ALA A 177 15.53 28.28 12.74
CA ALA A 177 16.93 28.33 13.16
C ALA A 177 17.32 27.06 13.92
N ASP A 178 16.54 26.64 14.91
CA ASP A 178 16.77 25.42 15.68
C ASP A 178 16.82 24.18 14.77
N GLN A 179 15.92 24.10 13.79
CA GLN A 179 15.89 22.99 12.83
C GLN A 179 17.14 22.97 11.94
N VAL A 180 17.59 24.14 11.47
CA VAL A 180 18.77 24.28 10.63
C VAL A 180 20.04 23.97 11.41
N GLU A 181 20.16 24.46 12.65
CA GLU A 181 21.27 24.15 13.56
C GLU A 181 21.33 22.65 13.85
N GLY A 182 20.19 22.02 14.19
CA GLY A 182 20.11 20.58 14.39
C GLY A 182 20.51 19.79 13.14
N ARG A 183 20.11 20.24 11.94
CA ARG A 183 20.53 19.64 10.67
C ARG A 183 22.03 19.79 10.44
N GLN A 184 22.61 20.95 10.72
CA GLN A 184 24.04 21.20 10.55
C GLN A 184 24.87 20.30 11.48
N VAL A 185 24.47 20.18 12.75
CA VAL A 185 25.15 19.28 13.71
C VAL A 185 25.10 17.83 13.22
N ALA A 186 23.93 17.36 12.76
CA ALA A 186 23.79 16.03 12.20
C ALA A 186 24.65 15.83 10.93
N GLU A 187 24.72 16.83 10.05
CA GLU A 187 25.52 16.76 8.83
C GLU A 187 27.02 16.74 9.14
N VAL A 188 27.48 17.52 10.12
CA VAL A 188 28.87 17.49 10.59
C VAL A 188 29.21 16.12 11.16
N ALA A 189 28.34 15.54 12.01
CA ALA A 189 28.53 14.18 12.53
C ALA A 189 28.61 13.14 11.41
N LEU A 190 27.75 13.23 10.39
CA LEU A 190 27.80 12.34 9.23
C LEU A 190 29.10 12.51 8.43
N ARG A 191 29.54 13.75 8.18
CA ARG A 191 30.82 14.03 7.48
C ARG A 191 32.01 13.43 8.23
N HIS A 192 32.02 13.49 9.56
CA HIS A 192 33.06 12.85 10.36
C HIS A 192 32.98 11.32 10.33
N ALA A 193 31.78 10.75 10.22
CA ALA A 193 31.59 9.29 10.14
C ALA A 193 31.87 8.70 8.74
N GLN A 194 31.75 9.48 7.66
CA GLN A 194 32.02 9.04 6.28
C GLN A 194 33.37 8.31 6.11
N PRO A 195 34.53 8.89 6.49
CA PRO A 195 35.81 8.21 6.30
C PRO A 195 35.91 6.89 7.08
N MET A 196 35.21 6.78 8.21
CA MET A 196 35.13 5.54 8.97
C MET A 196 34.31 4.49 8.20
N ILE A 197 33.15 4.86 7.67
CA ILE A 197 32.32 3.96 6.85
C ILE A 197 33.08 3.50 5.61
N ASP A 198 33.73 4.41 4.90
CA ASP A 198 34.53 4.10 3.69
C ASP A 198 35.66 3.11 4.01
N ALA A 199 36.38 3.35 5.11
CA ALA A 199 37.42 2.42 5.57
C ALA A 199 36.82 1.05 5.93
N HIS A 200 35.65 1.02 6.58
CA HIS A 200 34.93 -0.22 6.86
C HIS A 200 34.54 -0.96 5.57
N GLU A 201 34.05 -0.27 4.55
CA GLU A 201 33.69 -0.91 3.27
C GLU A 201 34.92 -1.52 2.58
N ILE A 202 36.06 -0.84 2.58
CA ILE A 202 37.32 -1.36 2.04
C ILE A 202 37.73 -2.64 2.80
N LEU A 203 37.64 -2.64 4.13
CA LEU A 203 37.98 -3.80 4.95
C LEU A 203 37.03 -4.99 4.69
N LEU A 204 35.73 -4.72 4.51
CA LEU A 204 34.75 -5.76 4.22
C LEU A 204 34.87 -6.35 2.81
N ASN A 205 35.33 -5.54 1.85
CA ASN A 205 35.56 -5.94 0.47
C ASN A 205 36.96 -6.52 0.23
N SER A 206 37.83 -6.54 1.25
CA SER A 206 39.18 -7.10 1.13
C SER A 206 39.15 -8.60 0.77
N GLU A 207 40.11 -9.01 -0.08
CA GLU A 207 40.21 -10.41 -0.51
C GLU A 207 40.73 -11.31 0.62
N GLY A 208 39.95 -12.31 0.95
CA GLY A 208 40.29 -13.29 1.97
C GLY A 208 39.07 -14.09 2.38
N SER A 209 39.24 -15.35 2.74
CA SER A 209 38.14 -16.16 3.24
C SER A 209 38.63 -17.13 4.32
N LEU A 210 37.92 -17.16 5.44
CA LEU A 210 38.26 -17.97 6.61
C LEU A 210 37.49 -19.29 6.59
N CYS A 211 38.13 -20.36 7.06
CA CYS A 211 37.41 -21.58 7.38
C CYS A 211 36.40 -21.29 8.50
N ILE A 212 35.24 -21.96 8.52
CA ILE A 212 34.19 -21.74 9.54
C ILE A 212 34.75 -21.87 10.97
N THR A 213 35.71 -22.77 11.19
CA THR A 213 36.38 -22.95 12.48
C THR A 213 37.24 -21.74 12.88
N ASP A 214 37.91 -21.11 11.93
CA ASP A 214 38.74 -19.92 12.20
C ASP A 214 37.86 -18.68 12.35
N ALA A 215 36.79 -18.58 11.56
CA ALA A 215 35.75 -17.55 11.73
C ALA A 215 35.11 -17.61 13.13
N ALA A 216 34.85 -18.82 13.65
CA ALA A 216 34.35 -18.99 15.03
C ALA A 216 35.31 -18.44 16.08
N LYS A 217 36.63 -18.66 15.91
CA LYS A 217 37.65 -18.10 16.83
C LYS A 217 37.67 -16.58 16.76
N THR A 218 37.55 -16.00 15.57
CA THR A 218 37.50 -14.54 15.39
C THR A 218 36.25 -13.92 16.04
N LEU A 219 35.12 -14.62 15.98
CA LEU A 219 33.87 -14.25 16.67
C LEU A 219 33.86 -14.62 18.17
N GLN A 220 34.96 -15.16 18.70
CA GLN A 220 35.07 -15.64 20.08
C GLN A 220 34.02 -16.70 20.48
N MET A 221 33.51 -17.47 19.52
CA MET A 221 32.54 -18.53 19.73
C MET A 221 33.17 -19.92 19.68
N ARG A 222 32.49 -20.91 20.28
CA ARG A 222 32.86 -22.31 20.07
C ARG A 222 32.50 -22.72 18.64
N PRO A 223 33.39 -23.39 17.88
CA PRO A 223 33.10 -23.80 16.50
C PRO A 223 31.80 -24.60 16.36
N LYS A 224 31.49 -25.48 17.32
CA LYS A 224 30.26 -26.29 17.32
C LYS A 224 29.00 -25.43 17.37
N GLU A 225 29.02 -24.33 18.15
CA GLU A 225 27.90 -23.40 18.29
C GLU A 225 27.69 -22.61 16.99
N LEU A 226 28.78 -22.12 16.37
CA LEU A 226 28.68 -21.43 15.09
C LEU A 226 28.15 -22.35 13.97
N PHE A 227 28.59 -23.62 13.92
CA PHE A 227 28.06 -24.58 12.94
C PHE A 227 26.57 -24.85 13.14
N ALA A 228 26.12 -24.99 14.39
CA ALA A 228 24.70 -25.15 14.69
C ALA A 228 23.90 -23.93 14.22
N TRP A 229 24.35 -22.73 14.60
CA TRP A 229 23.72 -21.46 14.25
C TRP A 229 23.61 -21.26 12.73
N LEU A 230 24.70 -21.49 11.99
CA LEU A 230 24.72 -21.36 10.54
C LEU A 230 23.78 -22.37 9.84
N SER A 231 23.61 -23.57 10.42
CA SER A 231 22.71 -24.57 9.86
C SER A 231 21.24 -24.24 10.10
N GLU A 232 20.92 -23.72 11.29
CA GLU A 232 19.57 -23.30 11.68
C GLU A 232 19.10 -22.09 10.87
N HIS A 233 19.98 -21.10 10.68
CA HIS A 233 19.69 -19.88 9.92
C HIS A 233 19.79 -20.06 8.39
N ARG A 234 19.93 -21.30 7.91
CA ARG A 234 20.04 -21.63 6.48
C ARG A 234 21.20 -20.93 5.76
N TRP A 235 22.34 -20.80 6.43
CA TRP A 235 23.58 -20.36 5.78
C TRP A 235 24.32 -21.53 5.14
N ILE A 236 24.38 -22.64 5.86
CA ILE A 236 25.00 -23.90 5.40
C ILE A 236 24.02 -25.07 5.52
N TYR A 237 24.22 -26.09 4.71
CA TYR A 237 23.49 -27.36 4.79
C TYR A 237 24.43 -28.52 4.45
N ARG A 238 23.98 -29.75 4.74
CA ARG A 238 24.75 -30.96 4.46
C ARG A 238 23.88 -32.03 3.81
N ARG A 239 24.36 -32.62 2.71
CA ARG A 239 23.78 -33.81 2.10
C ARG A 239 24.43 -35.07 2.68
N LYS A 240 23.72 -36.20 2.70
CA LYS A 240 24.25 -37.47 3.25
C LYS A 240 25.56 -37.84 2.55
N GLY A 241 26.62 -38.03 3.33
CA GLY A 241 27.95 -38.37 2.81
C GLY A 241 28.74 -37.20 2.20
N SER A 242 28.21 -35.97 2.22
CA SER A 242 28.84 -34.79 1.63
C SER A 242 29.46 -33.87 2.68
N ALA A 243 30.38 -32.99 2.25
CA ALA A 243 30.86 -31.86 3.03
C ALA A 243 29.74 -30.81 3.24
N TRP A 244 29.98 -29.86 4.15
CA TRP A 244 29.09 -28.71 4.32
C TRP A 244 29.09 -27.86 3.05
N LEU A 245 27.91 -27.44 2.62
CA LEU A 245 27.67 -26.61 1.45
C LEU A 245 26.96 -25.33 1.87
N GLY A 246 27.29 -24.23 1.20
CA GLY A 246 26.62 -22.94 1.40
C GLY A 246 25.32 -22.89 0.60
N TYR A 247 24.29 -22.24 1.14
CA TYR A 247 23.09 -21.92 0.36
C TYR A 247 23.42 -20.89 -0.73
N SER A 248 22.77 -21.01 -1.89
CA SER A 248 22.97 -20.11 -3.04
C SER A 248 22.76 -18.64 -2.68
N ALA A 249 21.76 -18.32 -1.85
CA ALA A 249 21.50 -16.95 -1.40
C ALA A 249 22.69 -16.31 -0.68
N MET A 250 23.45 -17.07 0.12
CA MET A 250 24.59 -16.56 0.87
C MET A 250 25.86 -16.44 0.02
N LEU A 251 25.96 -17.26 -1.04
CA LEU A 251 27.02 -17.17 -2.05
C LEU A 251 26.79 -15.95 -2.95
N VAL A 252 25.57 -15.74 -3.44
CA VAL A 252 25.19 -14.58 -4.26
C VAL A 252 25.35 -13.27 -3.48
N ALA A 253 25.03 -13.27 -2.19
CA ALA A 253 25.21 -12.09 -1.35
C ALA A 253 26.68 -11.81 -0.96
N GLY A 254 27.60 -12.75 -1.27
CA GLY A 254 29.03 -12.64 -0.99
C GLY A 254 29.40 -12.81 0.49
N PHE A 255 28.56 -13.49 1.29
CA PHE A 255 28.88 -13.79 2.70
C PHE A 255 29.66 -15.09 2.86
N LEU A 256 29.45 -16.03 1.94
CA LEU A 256 30.14 -17.30 1.88
C LEU A 256 30.79 -17.48 0.51
N GLU A 257 31.87 -18.25 0.46
CA GLU A 257 32.56 -18.66 -0.77
C GLU A 257 32.89 -20.15 -0.72
N HIS A 258 33.00 -20.79 -1.88
CA HIS A 258 33.41 -22.20 -1.99
C HIS A 258 34.82 -22.27 -2.55
N LYS A 259 35.75 -22.77 -1.74
CA LYS A 259 37.12 -23.06 -2.18
C LYS A 259 37.25 -24.53 -2.53
N ILE A 260 37.57 -24.81 -3.79
CA ILE A 260 37.86 -26.16 -4.27
C ILE A 260 39.33 -26.45 -4.02
N THR A 261 39.63 -27.46 -3.20
CA THR A 261 41.00 -27.90 -2.93
C THR A 261 41.18 -29.33 -3.41
N THR A 262 42.20 -29.58 -4.23
CA THR A 262 42.55 -30.94 -4.66
C THR A 262 43.60 -31.49 -3.70
N ILE A 263 43.23 -32.51 -2.93
CA ILE A 263 44.15 -33.17 -2.01
C ILE A 263 44.74 -34.39 -2.71
N THR A 264 46.05 -34.35 -2.93
CA THR A 264 46.85 -35.50 -3.39
C THR A 264 47.33 -36.28 -2.17
N ARG A 265 46.92 -37.55 -2.04
CA ARG A 265 47.46 -38.44 -1.00
C ARG A 265 48.63 -39.24 -1.59
N THR A 266 49.69 -39.43 -0.82
CA THR A 266 51.01 -39.98 -1.22
C THR A 266 50.99 -41.34 -1.95
N ALA A 267 49.86 -42.03 -2.01
CA ALA A 267 49.67 -43.26 -2.78
C ALA A 267 48.18 -43.52 -3.13
N GLY A 268 47.42 -42.49 -3.52
CA GLY A 268 45.99 -42.65 -3.85
C GLY A 268 45.45 -41.64 -4.85
N PRO A 269 44.22 -41.86 -5.38
CA PRO A 269 43.62 -41.01 -6.38
C PRO A 269 43.38 -39.58 -5.85
N LYS A 270 43.54 -38.58 -6.73
CA LYS A 270 43.27 -37.17 -6.42
C LYS A 270 41.81 -37.01 -5.99
N ARG A 271 41.57 -36.43 -4.80
CA ARG A 271 40.22 -36.11 -4.34
C ARG A 271 40.03 -34.60 -4.38
N VAL A 272 39.00 -34.17 -5.09
CA VAL A 272 38.55 -32.78 -5.10
C VAL A 272 37.57 -32.61 -3.95
N MET A 273 37.88 -31.70 -3.01
CA MET A 273 36.98 -31.34 -1.92
C MET A 273 36.57 -29.88 -2.06
N GLU A 274 35.28 -29.64 -1.94
CA GLU A 274 34.70 -28.30 -1.87
C GLU A 274 34.53 -27.93 -0.39
N GLN A 275 35.11 -26.80 0.00
CA GLN A 275 35.03 -26.30 1.37
C GLN A 275 34.38 -24.91 1.39
N VAL A 276 33.33 -24.77 2.21
CA VAL A 276 32.70 -23.47 2.50
C VAL A 276 33.62 -22.62 3.38
N ARG A 277 33.79 -21.37 2.97
CA ARG A 277 34.54 -20.34 3.69
C ARG A 277 33.67 -19.10 3.89
N VAL A 278 33.98 -18.35 4.94
CA VAL A 278 33.30 -17.10 5.32
C VAL A 278 34.15 -15.92 4.86
N THR A 279 33.55 -14.96 4.17
CA THR A 279 34.20 -13.72 3.73
C THR A 279 34.22 -12.69 4.86
N PRO A 280 35.05 -11.63 4.80
CA PRO A 280 35.02 -10.53 5.77
C PRO A 280 33.63 -9.89 5.89
N LYS A 281 32.92 -9.73 4.77
CA LYS A 281 31.52 -9.30 4.72
C LYS A 281 30.58 -10.25 5.47
N GLY A 282 30.75 -11.56 5.29
CA GLY A 282 30.01 -12.58 6.03
C GLY A 282 30.31 -12.53 7.52
N LEU A 283 31.57 -12.36 7.89
CA LEU A 283 32.03 -12.29 9.27
C LEU A 283 31.46 -11.07 10.01
N ALA A 284 31.47 -9.89 9.39
CA ALA A 284 30.90 -8.68 9.99
C ALA A 284 29.38 -8.79 10.17
N ARG A 285 28.68 -9.45 9.24
CA ARG A 285 27.26 -9.75 9.41
C ARG A 285 27.02 -10.72 10.56
N LEU A 286 27.85 -11.75 10.69
CA LEU A 286 27.76 -12.69 11.81
C LEU A 286 28.02 -11.99 13.15
N ALA A 287 29.03 -11.12 13.23
CA ALA A 287 29.33 -10.37 14.44
C ALA A 287 28.12 -9.57 14.96
N ARG A 288 27.33 -8.95 14.07
CA ARG A 288 26.14 -8.18 14.45
C ARG A 288 24.93 -9.03 14.86
N VAL A 289 24.82 -10.26 14.36
CA VAL A 289 23.61 -11.09 14.52
C VAL A 289 23.78 -12.14 15.62
N VAL A 290 25.03 -12.48 15.93
CA VAL A 290 25.40 -13.43 16.98
C VAL A 290 25.51 -12.77 18.36
N GLU A 291 25.78 -11.46 18.40
CA GLU A 291 25.70 -10.64 19.61
C GLU A 291 24.26 -10.53 20.14
#